data_AF-A0A7J5YA05-F1
#
_entry.id   AF-A0A7J5YA05-F1
#
_cell.length_a   1.000
_cell.length_b   1.000
_cell.length_c   1.000
_cell.angle_alpha   90.00
_cell.angle_beta   90.00
_cell.angle_gamma   90.00
#
_symmetry.space_group_name_H-M   'P 1'
#
loop_
_entity.id
_entity.type
_entity.pdbx_description
1 polymer ?
#
loop_
_entity_poly.entity_id
_entity_poly.type
_entity_poly.pdbx_seq_one_letter_code
_entity_poly.pdbx_strand_id
1 'polypeptide(L)'
;MNLSIVIVLSESECPDGFNLSRRKCYDIDECKFDKKNSEGLCGKDAVCHNTNGSFYCSCEDGFRSTSGAAHFHAATSVKCEDLNECLEEGGLCGPNALCFNTIPQYSCICEVGFISTTGVEDFRNGDNITCRDIDECQEENVCGQNATCINTQGSFNCVCNAGFKLKSGHQEQCEDICMIGTTICGNGTCYHGASGHYCTCHAGFTNYGHKGSRCTGKNTAAFNYSNIHHRTANAFHDAKLPVSSELNCDVFNDKISLTEVTAVFITVALEFHDAHDLVMKLKKSCLELTVSENPKELDGEEILKQLLSLIDKLLSGGAIKDNRKVSIFLTMVEETLRLIGPFIKAPWTARTSTHTDLKLLVKKGDDFPQGTKTFSSKGAHLNISLKTAAGEPSYYPDNLCNVMNIHLIQFDPSMLLKGFTTVSSLSYGNLEDSADGFFSGMKRQEEQSYKINSKVVTVTVSNRNTSHLKEPVILTFDHLKQSLIYFDSQSNEENHTCVFWDTSKEGGSWSARGCSVLKSNPDYTVCSCNHLSSFAVLMALYEIEVSTLILQSKS
;
A
#
# COMPACT_ATOMS: atom_id res chain seq x y z
N MET A 1 6.16 -61.12 -11.25
CA MET A 1 7.31 -62.04 -11.02
C MET A 1 7.96 -62.34 -12.36
N ASN A 2 8.89 -61.49 -12.80
CA ASN A 2 9.81 -61.82 -13.89
C ASN A 2 11.14 -62.16 -13.23
N LEU A 3 11.50 -63.44 -13.18
CA LEU A 3 12.84 -63.87 -12.78
C LEU A 3 13.75 -63.70 -14.00
N SER A 4 14.58 -62.66 -13.99
CA SER A 4 15.64 -62.49 -14.98
C SER A 4 16.84 -63.32 -14.57
N ILE A 5 17.21 -64.31 -15.39
CA ILE A 5 18.32 -65.24 -15.13
C ILE A 5 19.46 -64.89 -16.07
N VAL A 6 20.64 -64.59 -15.52
CA VAL A 6 21.88 -64.45 -16.30
C VAL A 6 22.64 -65.78 -16.26
N ILE A 7 22.95 -66.35 -17.42
CA ILE A 7 23.73 -67.58 -17.54
C ILE A 7 25.18 -67.19 -17.86
N VAL A 8 26.07 -67.38 -16.89
CA VAL A 8 27.51 -67.13 -17.05
C VAL A 8 28.17 -68.41 -17.59
N LEU A 9 28.79 -68.32 -18.77
CA LEU A 9 29.64 -69.36 -19.33
C LEU A 9 31.06 -69.13 -18.78
N SER A 10 31.43 -69.95 -17.80
CA SER A 10 32.72 -70.00 -17.11
C SER A 10 33.16 -68.76 -16.32
N GLU A 11 32.86 -68.78 -15.02
CA GLU A 11 33.79 -68.55 -13.90
C GLU A 11 33.00 -68.80 -12.61
N SER A 12 33.66 -69.17 -11.52
CA SER A 12 33.04 -69.61 -10.26
C SER A 12 32.35 -68.50 -9.47
N GLU A 13 32.18 -67.31 -10.03
CA GLU A 13 31.72 -66.09 -9.37
C GLU A 13 30.66 -65.38 -10.22
N CYS A 14 29.69 -64.76 -9.56
CA CYS A 14 28.67 -63.94 -10.23
C CYS A 14 29.18 -62.51 -10.37
N PRO A 15 28.71 -61.75 -11.39
CA PRO A 15 28.95 -60.31 -11.46
C PRO A 15 28.46 -59.59 -10.20
N ASP A 16 29.05 -58.43 -9.90
CA ASP A 16 28.62 -57.56 -8.80
C ASP A 16 27.11 -57.27 -8.88
N GLY A 17 26.42 -57.28 -7.73
CA GLY A 17 24.96 -57.15 -7.66
C GLY A 17 24.19 -58.47 -7.85
N PHE A 18 24.86 -59.61 -8.02
CA PHE A 18 24.22 -60.92 -8.14
C PHE A 18 24.75 -61.94 -7.12
N ASN A 19 23.86 -62.79 -6.60
CA ASN A 19 24.21 -63.89 -5.71
C ASN A 19 24.18 -65.23 -6.46
N LEU A 20 25.19 -66.06 -6.20
CA LEU A 20 25.34 -67.38 -6.82
C LEU A 20 24.48 -68.41 -6.10
N SER A 21 23.50 -68.99 -6.79
CA SER A 21 22.73 -70.13 -6.29
C SER A 21 22.58 -71.18 -7.38
N ARG A 22 23.03 -72.42 -7.09
CA ARG A 22 22.96 -73.56 -8.03
C ARG A 22 23.56 -73.28 -9.43
N ARG A 23 24.75 -72.68 -9.49
CA ARG A 23 25.44 -72.28 -10.74
C ARG A 23 24.66 -71.30 -11.63
N LYS A 24 23.72 -70.55 -11.04
CA LYS A 24 23.01 -69.44 -11.69
C LYS A 24 23.12 -68.19 -10.82
N CYS A 25 23.23 -67.05 -11.47
CA CYS A 25 23.30 -65.76 -10.80
C CYS A 25 21.89 -65.17 -10.71
N TYR A 26 21.48 -64.84 -9.48
CA TYR A 26 20.22 -64.17 -9.20
C TYR A 26 20.51 -62.77 -8.70
N ASP A 27 19.75 -61.82 -9.23
CA ASP A 27 19.76 -60.43 -8.80
C ASP A 27 19.61 -60.32 -7.27
N ILE A 28 20.48 -59.53 -6.64
CA ILE A 28 20.36 -59.18 -5.23
C ILE A 28 19.34 -58.06 -5.15
N ASP A 29 18.22 -58.28 -4.47
CA ASP A 29 17.25 -57.21 -4.23
C ASP A 29 17.72 -56.36 -3.06
N GLU A 30 18.44 -55.27 -3.34
CA GLU A 30 19.00 -54.41 -2.30
C GLU A 30 17.91 -53.72 -1.47
N CYS A 31 16.73 -53.47 -2.06
CA CYS A 31 15.59 -52.84 -1.39
C CYS A 31 14.89 -53.76 -0.37
N LYS A 32 15.11 -55.08 -0.40
CA LYS A 32 14.65 -55.98 0.67
C LYS A 32 15.42 -55.81 1.98
N PHE A 33 16.62 -55.23 1.95
CA PHE A 33 17.44 -54.97 3.14
C PHE A 33 17.15 -53.63 3.80
N ASP A 34 16.35 -52.78 3.16
CA ASP A 34 16.00 -51.41 3.55
C ASP A 34 15.22 -51.31 4.88
N LYS A 35 14.57 -52.40 5.31
CA LYS A 35 13.68 -52.41 6.49
C LYS A 35 14.37 -52.67 7.84
N LYS A 36 15.71 -52.64 7.93
CA LYS A 36 16.46 -53.00 9.17
C LYS A 36 17.23 -51.86 9.84
N ASN A 37 17.45 -50.72 9.19
CA ASN A 37 18.08 -49.53 9.78
C ASN A 37 17.12 -48.35 9.65
N SER A 38 16.99 -47.52 10.69
CA SER A 38 16.01 -46.43 10.79
C SER A 38 16.13 -45.32 9.73
N GLU A 39 17.17 -45.34 8.88
CA GLU A 39 17.42 -44.37 7.79
C GLU A 39 17.38 -45.00 6.39
N GLY A 40 17.20 -46.33 6.27
CA GLY A 40 17.21 -47.02 4.97
C GLY A 40 18.56 -46.97 4.22
N LEU A 41 18.65 -47.70 3.12
CA LEU A 41 19.78 -47.71 2.18
C LEU A 41 19.84 -46.40 1.39
N CYS A 42 18.70 -45.80 1.08
CA CYS A 42 18.58 -44.59 0.27
C CYS A 42 18.59 -43.28 1.08
N GLY A 43 18.67 -43.36 2.40
CA GLY A 43 18.55 -42.20 3.29
C GLY A 43 17.09 -41.87 3.60
N LYS A 44 16.90 -40.88 4.49
CA LYS A 44 15.57 -40.43 4.93
C LYS A 44 14.80 -39.75 3.79
N ASP A 45 13.48 -39.94 3.77
CA ASP A 45 12.54 -39.30 2.84
C ASP A 45 12.83 -39.70 1.36
N ALA A 46 13.34 -40.92 1.15
CA ALA A 46 13.71 -41.50 -0.14
C ALA A 46 13.23 -42.95 -0.30
N VAL A 47 12.88 -43.33 -1.53
CA VAL A 47 12.39 -44.65 -1.94
C VAL A 47 13.45 -45.42 -2.72
N CYS A 48 13.68 -46.68 -2.34
CA CYS A 48 14.56 -47.61 -3.04
C CYS A 48 13.84 -48.34 -4.19
N HIS A 49 14.48 -48.39 -5.36
CA HIS A 49 14.01 -49.11 -6.55
C HIS A 49 15.05 -50.13 -7.01
N ASN A 50 14.71 -51.43 -6.91
CA ASN A 50 15.58 -52.52 -7.32
C ASN A 50 15.61 -52.66 -8.85
N THR A 51 16.79 -52.87 -9.41
CA THR A 51 17.00 -53.08 -10.85
C THR A 51 17.91 -54.30 -11.08
N ASN A 52 17.93 -54.87 -12.27
CA ASN A 52 18.72 -56.08 -12.50
C ASN A 52 20.23 -55.78 -12.47
N GLY A 53 20.90 -56.20 -11.39
CA GLY A 53 22.32 -56.00 -11.12
C GLY A 53 22.67 -54.72 -10.36
N SER A 54 21.68 -53.94 -9.93
CA SER A 54 21.89 -52.69 -9.17
C SER A 54 20.59 -52.16 -8.58
N PHE A 55 20.62 -50.97 -7.97
CA PHE A 55 19.45 -50.25 -7.51
C PHE A 55 19.67 -48.74 -7.62
N TYR A 56 18.58 -47.99 -7.56
CA TYR A 56 18.62 -46.54 -7.45
C TYR A 56 17.60 -46.05 -6.42
N CYS A 57 17.81 -44.82 -5.99
CA CYS A 57 16.99 -44.11 -5.02
C CYS A 57 16.31 -42.93 -5.71
N SER A 58 15.09 -42.62 -5.30
CA SER A 58 14.40 -41.37 -5.65
C SER A 58 13.84 -40.75 -4.38
N CYS A 59 13.68 -39.43 -4.33
CA CYS A 59 12.99 -38.81 -3.20
C CYS A 59 11.51 -39.22 -3.16
N GLU A 60 10.91 -39.23 -1.97
CA GLU A 60 9.46 -39.36 -1.81
C GLU A 60 8.73 -38.17 -2.42
N ASP A 61 7.43 -38.34 -2.71
CA ASP A 61 6.58 -37.26 -3.21
C ASP A 61 6.59 -36.09 -2.20
N GLY A 62 6.84 -34.87 -2.70
CA GLY A 62 6.99 -33.68 -1.86
C GLY A 62 8.42 -33.39 -1.41
N PHE A 63 9.40 -34.16 -1.86
CA PHE A 63 10.82 -33.89 -1.62
C PHE A 63 11.62 -33.77 -2.93
N ARG A 64 12.67 -32.96 -2.89
CA ARG A 64 13.63 -32.78 -3.98
C ARG A 64 15.03 -33.17 -3.53
N SER A 65 15.78 -33.80 -4.43
CA SER A 65 17.17 -34.16 -4.12
C SER A 65 18.07 -32.92 -4.13
N THR A 66 19.05 -32.86 -3.23
CA THR A 66 20.03 -31.77 -3.16
C THR A 66 20.84 -31.58 -4.44
N SER A 67 20.92 -32.63 -5.27
CA SER A 67 21.59 -32.60 -6.57
C SER A 67 20.66 -32.25 -7.75
N GLY A 68 19.34 -32.18 -7.51
CA GLY A 68 18.32 -32.03 -8.55
C GLY A 68 18.11 -33.27 -9.43
N ALA A 69 18.82 -34.37 -9.16
CA ALA A 69 18.66 -35.63 -9.88
C ALA A 69 17.40 -36.37 -9.44
N ALA A 70 16.59 -36.84 -10.40
CA ALA A 70 15.42 -37.66 -10.13
C ALA A 70 15.77 -39.06 -9.59
N HIS A 71 16.95 -39.56 -9.96
CA HIS A 71 17.48 -40.87 -9.52
C HIS A 71 18.93 -40.72 -9.06
N PHE A 72 19.28 -41.30 -7.91
CA PHE A 72 20.62 -41.25 -7.33
C PHE A 72 21.00 -42.58 -6.70
N HIS A 73 22.30 -42.82 -6.47
CA HIS A 73 22.78 -44.04 -5.82
C HIS A 73 23.02 -43.80 -4.32
N ALA A 74 22.81 -44.81 -3.48
CA ALA A 74 23.00 -44.71 -2.02
C ALA A 74 24.40 -44.27 -1.57
N ALA A 75 25.44 -44.51 -2.40
CA ALA A 75 26.81 -44.09 -2.11
C ALA A 75 27.08 -42.61 -2.40
N THR A 76 26.12 -41.90 -3.02
CA THR A 76 26.23 -40.47 -3.27
C THR A 76 25.71 -39.71 -2.06
N SER A 77 26.41 -38.67 -1.59
CA SER A 77 26.00 -37.83 -0.44
C SER A 77 24.75 -36.96 -0.72
N VAL A 78 23.84 -37.45 -1.56
CA VAL A 78 22.59 -36.81 -1.96
C VAL A 78 21.57 -37.03 -0.85
N LYS A 79 20.86 -35.96 -0.49
CA LYS A 79 19.79 -35.98 0.50
C LYS A 79 18.49 -35.50 -0.15
N CYS A 80 17.37 -35.93 0.41
CA CYS A 80 16.06 -35.41 0.05
C CYS A 80 15.70 -34.28 1.01
N GLU A 81 15.36 -33.13 0.44
CA GLU A 81 14.94 -31.93 1.16
C GLU A 81 13.50 -31.61 0.76
N ASP A 82 12.73 -31.13 1.73
CA ASP A 82 11.32 -30.77 1.55
C ASP A 82 11.16 -29.77 0.39
N LEU A 83 10.22 -30.04 -0.50
CA LEU A 83 9.91 -29.17 -1.62
C LEU A 83 8.88 -28.14 -1.16
N ASN A 84 9.28 -26.87 -1.06
CA ASN A 84 8.33 -25.82 -0.72
C ASN A 84 7.43 -25.48 -1.92
N GLU A 85 6.28 -26.15 -2.04
CA GLU A 85 5.39 -25.97 -3.17
C GLU A 85 4.84 -24.54 -3.25
N CYS A 86 4.64 -23.89 -2.11
CA CYS A 86 4.17 -22.50 -2.03
C CYS A 86 5.12 -21.48 -2.67
N LEU A 87 6.41 -21.80 -2.84
CA LEU A 87 7.40 -20.92 -3.50
C LEU A 87 7.63 -21.27 -4.98
N GLU A 88 7.33 -22.50 -5.39
CA GLU A 88 7.64 -23.02 -6.71
C GLU A 88 6.48 -22.80 -7.70
N GLU A 89 5.21 -22.90 -7.26
CA GLU A 89 4.03 -22.65 -8.10
C GLU A 89 3.11 -21.55 -7.55
N GLY A 90 3.00 -20.44 -8.28
CA GLY A 90 2.08 -19.37 -7.93
C GLY A 90 0.60 -19.74 -8.16
N GLY A 91 -0.24 -19.60 -7.13
CA GLY A 91 -1.70 -19.76 -7.24
C GLY A 91 -2.25 -21.14 -6.87
N LEU A 92 -1.48 -21.99 -6.18
CA LEU A 92 -1.88 -23.34 -5.74
C LEU A 92 -3.22 -23.40 -4.98
N CYS A 93 -3.46 -22.47 -4.05
CA CYS A 93 -4.61 -22.51 -3.15
C CYS A 93 -5.88 -21.85 -3.70
N GLY A 94 -5.83 -21.27 -4.91
CA GLY A 94 -6.93 -20.48 -5.45
C GLY A 94 -7.09 -19.11 -4.78
N PRO A 95 -8.13 -18.33 -5.16
CA PRO A 95 -8.36 -16.99 -4.61
C PRO A 95 -8.87 -17.03 -3.17
N ASN A 96 -8.52 -16.01 -2.38
CA ASN A 96 -8.89 -15.84 -0.97
C ASN A 96 -8.41 -16.99 -0.06
N ALA A 97 -7.25 -17.57 -0.39
CA ALA A 97 -6.64 -18.67 0.37
C ALA A 97 -5.12 -18.47 0.46
N LEU A 98 -4.56 -18.78 1.64
CA LEU A 98 -3.14 -18.71 1.94
C LEU A 98 -2.51 -20.11 1.84
N CYS A 99 -1.31 -20.18 1.25
CA CYS A 99 -0.51 -21.39 1.17
C CYS A 99 0.48 -21.48 2.34
N PHE A 100 0.52 -22.61 3.01
CA PHE A 100 1.47 -22.93 4.05
C PHE A 100 2.27 -24.17 3.65
N ASN A 101 3.59 -24.07 3.63
CA ASN A 101 4.43 -25.23 3.40
C ASN A 101 4.41 -26.14 4.64
N THR A 102 3.99 -27.40 4.46
CA THR A 102 4.07 -28.40 5.54
C THR A 102 4.89 -29.59 5.05
N ILE A 103 5.46 -30.38 5.95
CA ILE A 103 6.26 -31.55 5.55
C ILE A 103 5.36 -32.78 5.65
N PRO A 104 5.19 -33.60 4.60
CA PRO A 104 5.93 -33.59 3.33
C PRO A 104 5.22 -32.87 2.17
N GLN A 105 4.19 -32.06 2.42
CA GLN A 105 3.41 -31.38 1.38
C GLN A 105 2.83 -30.07 1.91
N TYR A 106 2.43 -29.12 1.09
CA TYR A 106 1.68 -27.93 1.53
C TYR A 106 0.24 -28.16 2.04
N SER A 107 -0.29 -27.12 2.70
CA SER A 107 -1.71 -26.92 3.04
C SER A 107 -2.20 -25.54 2.61
N CYS A 108 -3.50 -25.44 2.34
CA CYS A 108 -4.21 -24.22 2.00
C CYS A 108 -5.26 -23.92 3.05
N ILE A 109 -5.34 -22.65 3.49
CA ILE A 109 -6.34 -22.18 4.46
C ILE A 109 -7.02 -20.95 3.89
N CYS A 110 -8.34 -20.84 4.05
CA CYS A 110 -9.04 -19.63 3.64
C CYS A 110 -8.56 -18.40 4.41
N GLU A 111 -8.50 -17.26 3.72
CA GLU A 111 -8.22 -15.97 4.35
C GLU A 111 -9.31 -15.61 5.38
N VAL A 112 -8.97 -14.71 6.30
CA VAL A 112 -9.94 -14.20 7.29
C VAL A 112 -11.13 -13.57 6.56
N GLY A 113 -12.35 -13.86 7.02
CA GLY A 113 -13.60 -13.43 6.36
C GLY A 113 -14.08 -14.40 5.27
N PHE A 114 -13.36 -15.50 5.03
CA PHE A 114 -13.75 -16.54 4.09
C PHE A 114 -13.84 -17.90 4.79
N ILE A 115 -14.73 -18.74 4.30
CA ILE A 115 -14.90 -20.12 4.74
C ILE A 115 -14.80 -21.06 3.55
N SER A 116 -14.25 -22.25 3.76
CA SER A 116 -14.22 -23.25 2.71
C SER A 116 -15.64 -23.71 2.37
N THR A 117 -15.86 -23.99 1.09
CA THR A 117 -17.13 -24.51 0.57
C THR A 117 -17.57 -25.83 1.22
N THR A 118 -16.63 -26.57 1.81
CA THR A 118 -16.85 -27.85 2.49
C THR A 118 -16.77 -27.76 4.02
N GLY A 119 -16.37 -26.61 4.58
CA GLY A 119 -16.19 -26.41 6.03
C GLY A 119 -14.90 -27.00 6.61
N VAL A 120 -13.99 -27.50 5.77
CA VAL A 120 -12.66 -27.97 6.17
C VAL A 120 -11.70 -26.78 6.30
N GLU A 121 -10.91 -26.74 7.36
CA GLU A 121 -9.97 -25.63 7.61
C GLU A 121 -8.72 -25.70 6.73
N ASP A 122 -8.15 -26.90 6.57
CA ASP A 122 -6.98 -27.16 5.73
C ASP A 122 -7.35 -27.99 4.49
N PHE A 123 -6.95 -27.56 3.30
CA PHE A 123 -7.17 -28.29 2.05
C PHE A 123 -5.97 -28.21 1.10
N ARG A 124 -6.02 -28.92 -0.03
CA ARG A 124 -4.99 -28.91 -1.08
C ARG A 124 -5.56 -28.60 -2.45
N ASN A 125 -4.69 -28.24 -3.39
CA ASN A 125 -5.07 -28.13 -4.79
C ASN A 125 -5.50 -29.50 -5.32
N GLY A 126 -6.69 -29.58 -5.92
CA GLY A 126 -7.29 -30.84 -6.38
C GLY A 126 -8.40 -31.41 -5.49
N ASP A 127 -8.58 -30.89 -4.27
CA ASP A 127 -9.68 -31.30 -3.37
C ASP A 127 -11.05 -30.72 -3.80
N ASN A 128 -11.09 -29.90 -4.86
CA ASN A 128 -12.26 -29.14 -5.31
C ASN A 128 -12.85 -28.22 -4.23
N ILE A 129 -12.01 -27.71 -3.34
CA ILE A 129 -12.37 -26.78 -2.27
C ILE A 129 -12.02 -25.36 -2.70
N THR A 130 -12.97 -24.45 -2.57
CA THR A 130 -12.76 -23.00 -2.75
C THR A 130 -13.20 -22.23 -1.52
N CYS A 131 -12.60 -21.06 -1.32
CA CYS A 131 -12.95 -20.14 -0.25
C CYS A 131 -14.07 -19.20 -0.71
N ARG A 132 -15.20 -19.24 0.00
CA ARG A 132 -16.32 -18.35 -0.20
C ARG A 132 -16.39 -17.34 0.93
N ASP A 133 -16.84 -16.16 0.59
CA ASP A 133 -17.11 -15.08 1.54
C ASP A 133 -18.07 -15.54 2.65
N ILE A 134 -17.79 -15.16 3.89
CA ILE A 134 -18.71 -15.31 5.01
C ILE A 134 -19.65 -14.11 4.95
N ASP A 135 -20.96 -14.35 4.85
CA ASP A 135 -21.94 -13.27 4.95
C ASP A 135 -22.30 -13.06 6.42
N GLU A 136 -21.56 -12.19 7.10
CA GLU A 136 -21.79 -11.89 8.52
C GLU A 136 -23.15 -11.21 8.74
N CYS A 137 -23.78 -10.65 7.70
CA CYS A 137 -25.12 -10.07 7.82
C CYS A 137 -26.24 -11.11 7.96
N GLN A 138 -25.94 -12.39 7.75
CA GLN A 138 -26.85 -13.48 8.11
C GLN A 138 -26.83 -13.79 9.61
N GLU A 139 -25.85 -13.27 10.36
CA GLU A 139 -25.80 -13.39 11.82
C GLU A 139 -26.73 -12.37 12.47
N GLU A 140 -27.48 -12.79 13.49
CA GLU A 140 -28.39 -11.89 14.19
C GLU A 140 -27.62 -10.83 14.99
N ASN A 141 -28.04 -9.57 14.85
CA ASN A 141 -27.52 -8.43 15.61
C ASN A 141 -26.02 -8.12 15.44
N VAL A 142 -25.40 -8.56 14.34
CA VAL A 142 -23.97 -8.31 14.06
C VAL A 142 -23.60 -6.81 14.06
N CYS A 143 -24.54 -5.93 13.71
CA CYS A 143 -24.35 -4.48 13.68
C CYS A 143 -24.98 -3.71 14.85
N GLY A 144 -25.51 -4.41 15.85
CA GLY A 144 -26.23 -3.79 16.96
C GLY A 144 -27.56 -3.13 16.55
N GLN A 145 -28.20 -2.45 17.52
CA GLN A 145 -29.49 -1.78 17.28
C GLN A 145 -29.34 -0.50 16.46
N ASN A 146 -30.34 -0.22 15.62
CA ASN A 146 -30.41 0.97 14.76
C ASN A 146 -29.27 1.07 13.73
N ALA A 147 -28.77 -0.07 13.27
CA ALA A 147 -27.83 -0.18 12.17
C ALA A 147 -28.35 -1.18 11.13
N THR A 148 -27.92 -0.99 9.88
CA THR A 148 -28.10 -1.92 8.77
C THR A 148 -26.76 -2.54 8.42
N CYS A 149 -26.70 -3.86 8.37
CA CYS A 149 -25.52 -4.60 7.92
C CYS A 149 -25.43 -4.62 6.39
N ILE A 150 -24.24 -4.41 5.86
CA ILE A 150 -23.91 -4.53 4.44
C ILE A 150 -22.72 -5.47 4.31
N ASN A 151 -22.95 -6.64 3.73
CA ASN A 151 -21.89 -7.62 3.51
C ASN A 151 -20.91 -7.12 2.44
N THR A 152 -19.62 -7.38 2.63
CA THR A 152 -18.54 -7.03 1.71
C THR A 152 -17.59 -8.20 1.54
N GLN A 153 -16.79 -8.22 0.48
CA GLN A 153 -15.88 -9.34 0.28
C GLN A 153 -14.80 -9.37 1.37
N GLY A 154 -14.82 -10.41 2.21
CA GLY A 154 -13.93 -10.69 3.33
C GLY A 154 -14.29 -9.96 4.65
N SER A 155 -15.43 -9.27 4.72
CA SER A 155 -15.85 -8.51 5.92
C SER A 155 -17.28 -7.96 5.77
N PHE A 156 -17.77 -7.18 6.73
CA PHE A 156 -19.04 -6.46 6.65
C PHE A 156 -18.92 -5.02 7.13
N ASN A 157 -19.89 -4.19 6.76
CA ASN A 157 -20.01 -2.81 7.22
C ASN A 157 -21.36 -2.56 7.91
N CYS A 158 -21.31 -1.90 9.06
CA CYS A 158 -22.49 -1.48 9.80
C CYS A 158 -22.78 0.00 9.55
N VAL A 159 -23.93 0.29 8.96
CA VAL A 159 -24.37 1.65 8.66
C VAL A 159 -25.52 2.03 9.58
N CYS A 160 -25.35 3.07 10.41
CA CYS A 160 -26.43 3.54 11.27
C CYS A 160 -27.64 4.00 10.46
N ASN A 161 -28.83 3.63 10.93
CA ASN A 161 -30.11 4.02 10.35
C ASN A 161 -30.30 5.54 10.43
N ALA A 162 -31.17 6.08 9.57
CA ALA A 162 -31.47 7.51 9.57
C ALA A 162 -31.90 8.00 10.96
N GLY A 163 -31.22 9.04 11.46
CA GLY A 163 -31.43 9.58 12.79
C GLY A 163 -30.44 9.09 13.84
N PHE A 164 -29.53 8.18 13.48
CA PHE A 164 -28.49 7.64 14.36
C PHE A 164 -27.09 7.85 13.79
N LYS A 165 -26.08 7.90 14.66
CA LYS A 165 -24.68 7.98 14.28
C LYS A 165 -23.82 7.00 15.09
N LEU A 166 -22.67 6.63 14.54
CA LEU A 166 -21.70 5.79 15.24
C LEU A 166 -21.21 6.49 16.50
N LYS A 167 -21.26 5.78 17.61
CA LYS A 167 -20.70 6.21 18.88
C LYS A 167 -19.17 6.16 18.79
N SER A 168 -18.51 7.26 19.17
CA SER A 168 -17.05 7.35 19.12
C SER A 168 -16.39 6.16 19.84
N GLY A 169 -15.54 5.42 19.13
CA GLY A 169 -14.78 4.29 19.67
C GLY A 169 -15.45 2.91 19.54
N HIS A 170 -16.65 2.80 18.96
CA HIS A 170 -17.33 1.52 18.72
C HIS A 170 -17.87 1.46 17.28
N GLN A 171 -17.48 0.44 16.50
CA GLN A 171 -17.90 0.27 15.10
C GLN A 171 -19.35 -0.24 14.93
N GLU A 172 -19.99 -0.71 16.01
CA GLU A 172 -21.29 -1.41 15.96
C GLU A 172 -22.37 -0.78 16.87
N GLN A 173 -22.12 0.43 17.40
CA GLN A 173 -23.07 1.09 18.31
C GLN A 173 -23.55 2.41 17.73
N CYS A 174 -24.84 2.46 17.41
CA CYS A 174 -25.51 3.64 16.90
C CYS A 174 -26.22 4.37 18.04
N GLU A 175 -25.89 5.64 18.25
CA GLU A 175 -26.55 6.55 19.19
C GLU A 175 -27.48 7.51 18.45
N ASP A 176 -28.64 7.81 19.06
CA ASP A 176 -29.64 8.72 18.49
C ASP A 176 -29.08 10.14 18.39
N ILE A 177 -29.01 10.67 17.16
CA ILE A 177 -28.47 12.00 16.85
C ILE A 177 -29.13 13.07 17.72
N CYS A 178 -30.43 12.99 17.97
CA CYS A 178 -31.13 14.00 18.78
C CYS A 178 -30.81 13.91 20.28
N MET A 179 -30.17 12.83 20.75
CA MET A 179 -29.84 12.60 22.17
C MET A 179 -28.37 12.91 22.52
N ILE A 180 -27.50 13.09 21.53
CA ILE A 180 -26.04 13.20 21.72
C ILE A 180 -25.60 14.59 22.25
N GLY A 181 -26.57 15.43 22.61
CA GLY A 181 -26.37 16.67 23.32
C GLY A 181 -27.22 17.79 22.73
N THR A 182 -27.64 18.70 23.61
CA THR A 182 -28.47 19.89 23.33
C THR A 182 -27.90 20.87 22.31
N THR A 183 -26.75 20.56 21.69
CA THR A 183 -25.97 21.44 20.84
C THR A 183 -26.08 21.12 19.34
N ILE A 184 -26.70 20.02 18.92
CA ILE A 184 -26.81 19.64 17.50
C ILE A 184 -27.64 20.65 16.71
N CYS A 185 -28.85 20.95 17.18
CA CYS A 185 -29.67 22.01 16.58
C CYS A 185 -29.30 23.41 17.08
N GLY A 186 -28.45 23.54 18.10
CA GLY A 186 -28.16 24.81 18.74
C GLY A 186 -29.45 25.41 19.32
N ASN A 187 -29.88 26.56 18.79
CA ASN A 187 -31.13 27.21 19.22
C ASN A 187 -32.35 26.71 18.42
N GLY A 188 -32.54 25.40 18.37
CA GLY A 188 -33.68 24.75 17.71
C GLY A 188 -33.99 23.37 18.29
N THR A 189 -35.13 22.82 17.90
CA THR A 189 -35.60 21.48 18.29
C THR A 189 -35.23 20.45 17.22
N CYS A 190 -34.70 19.30 17.63
CA CYS A 190 -34.28 18.20 16.75
C CYS A 190 -35.42 17.23 16.46
N TYR A 191 -35.49 16.74 15.22
CA TYR A 191 -36.41 15.70 14.77
C TYR A 191 -35.69 14.72 13.84
N HIS A 192 -36.11 13.46 13.83
CA HIS A 192 -35.64 12.48 12.84
C HIS A 192 -36.21 12.80 11.46
N GLY A 193 -35.39 12.65 10.43
CA GLY A 193 -35.76 12.89 9.03
C GLY A 193 -35.23 11.79 8.11
N ALA A 194 -35.76 11.71 6.90
CA ALA A 194 -35.41 10.66 5.93
C ALA A 194 -33.90 10.62 5.57
N SER A 195 -33.18 11.73 5.74
CA SER A 195 -31.73 11.86 5.51
C SER A 195 -30.91 11.94 6.81
N GLY A 196 -31.48 11.59 7.97
CA GLY A 196 -30.82 11.73 9.27
C GLY A 196 -31.68 12.49 10.28
N HIS A 197 -31.33 13.75 10.54
CA HIS A 197 -32.07 14.66 11.41
C HIS A 197 -32.34 16.02 10.75
N TYR A 198 -33.37 16.72 11.21
CA TYR A 198 -33.61 18.12 10.89
C TYR A 198 -33.98 18.92 12.13
N CYS A 199 -33.76 20.23 12.06
CA CYS A 199 -33.90 21.16 13.16
C CYS A 199 -34.93 22.24 12.82
N THR A 200 -35.91 22.43 13.70
CA THR A 200 -36.81 23.59 13.66
C THR A 200 -36.28 24.68 14.57
N CYS A 201 -36.02 25.87 14.02
CA CYS A 201 -35.35 26.93 14.78
C CYS A 201 -36.29 27.73 15.66
N HIS A 202 -35.83 28.03 16.87
CA HIS A 202 -36.52 28.96 17.77
C HIS A 202 -36.48 30.39 17.21
N ALA A 203 -37.33 31.28 17.73
CA ALA A 203 -37.46 32.66 17.26
C ALA A 203 -36.10 33.40 17.26
N GLY A 204 -35.80 34.10 16.15
CA GLY A 204 -34.53 34.82 15.96
C GLY A 204 -33.42 34.00 15.29
N PHE A 205 -33.67 32.73 14.97
CA PHE A 205 -32.71 31.84 14.32
C PHE A 205 -33.27 31.29 13.00
N THR A 206 -32.40 30.78 12.13
CA THR A 206 -32.74 30.18 10.85
C THR A 206 -31.82 28.99 10.56
N ASN A 207 -32.29 28.05 9.74
CA ASN A 207 -31.51 26.91 9.23
C ASN A 207 -31.17 27.08 7.73
N TYR A 208 -31.44 28.26 7.16
CA TYR A 208 -31.13 28.61 5.77
C TYR A 208 -29.60 28.56 5.56
N GLY A 209 -29.14 27.67 4.68
CA GLY A 209 -27.71 27.40 4.44
C GLY A 209 -27.15 26.15 5.13
N HIS A 210 -27.89 25.51 6.04
CA HIS A 210 -27.46 24.26 6.71
C HIS A 210 -28.33 23.05 6.33
N LYS A 211 -29.09 23.11 5.22
CA LYS A 211 -30.03 22.04 4.80
C LYS A 211 -30.94 21.51 5.93
N GLY A 212 -31.26 22.37 6.91
CA GLY A 212 -32.07 21.98 8.06
C GLY A 212 -31.33 21.33 9.23
N SER A 213 -30.02 21.08 9.18
CA SER A 213 -29.31 20.28 10.21
C SER A 213 -28.87 21.06 11.46
N ARG A 214 -28.93 22.40 11.44
CA ARG A 214 -28.56 23.29 12.58
C ARG A 214 -29.23 24.66 12.47
N CYS A 215 -29.48 25.30 13.60
CA CYS A 215 -30.01 26.67 13.67
C CYS A 215 -28.92 27.68 14.03
N THR A 216 -28.81 28.74 13.23
CA THR A 216 -27.89 29.86 13.44
C THR A 216 -28.66 31.17 13.58
N GLY A 217 -28.06 32.16 14.25
CA GLY A 217 -28.72 33.45 14.48
C GLY A 217 -29.02 34.16 13.15
N LYS A 218 -30.16 34.83 13.06
CA LYS A 218 -30.49 35.66 11.90
C LYS A 218 -29.50 36.81 11.79
N ASN A 219 -28.55 36.71 10.87
CA ASN A 219 -27.59 37.77 10.61
C ASN A 219 -28.22 38.79 9.64
N THR A 220 -28.61 39.96 10.16
CA THR A 220 -29.20 41.06 9.38
C THR A 220 -28.25 41.64 8.32
N ALA A 221 -26.98 41.23 8.29
CA ALA A 221 -26.00 41.60 7.27
C ALA A 221 -26.09 40.78 5.97
N ALA A 222 -26.71 39.58 5.97
CA ALA A 222 -26.85 38.76 4.76
C ALA A 222 -27.97 39.23 3.80
N PHE A 223 -28.82 40.15 4.24
CA PHE A 223 -29.89 40.75 3.42
C PHE A 223 -29.47 42.06 2.70
N ASN A 224 -28.29 42.62 2.99
CA ASN A 224 -27.83 43.88 2.38
C ASN A 224 -26.77 43.71 1.28
N TYR A 225 -26.43 42.48 0.88
CA TYR A 225 -25.42 42.21 -0.16
C TYR A 225 -25.85 42.59 -1.59
N SER A 226 -27.08 43.10 -1.79
CA SER A 226 -27.53 43.62 -3.08
C SER A 226 -27.30 45.12 -3.26
N ASN A 227 -26.72 45.83 -2.30
CA ASN A 227 -26.42 47.26 -2.43
C ASN A 227 -25.08 47.60 -1.78
N ILE A 228 -24.32 48.51 -2.40
CA ILE A 228 -23.05 49.11 -1.96
C ILE A 228 -21.79 48.49 -2.61
N HIS A 229 -21.71 48.61 -3.93
CA HIS A 229 -20.46 49.09 -4.54
C HIS A 229 -20.28 50.55 -4.11
N HIS A 230 -19.38 50.85 -3.15
CA HIS A 230 -18.56 52.07 -3.11
C HIS A 230 -17.80 52.22 -1.77
N ARG A 231 -16.48 52.40 -1.90
CA ARG A 231 -15.53 53.12 -1.03
C ARG A 231 -14.78 52.38 0.10
N THR A 232 -13.46 52.26 -0.20
CA THR A 232 -12.26 52.56 0.62
C THR A 232 -11.85 51.66 1.79
N ALA A 233 -10.59 51.24 1.69
CA ALA A 233 -9.76 50.61 2.70
C ALA A 233 -9.53 51.49 3.94
N ASN A 234 -9.61 50.89 5.14
CA ASN A 234 -8.56 50.92 6.17
C ASN A 234 -8.97 50.17 7.46
N ALA A 235 -7.97 49.49 8.04
CA ALA A 235 -7.75 49.20 9.46
C ALA A 235 -8.44 47.99 10.16
N PHE A 236 -7.62 46.94 10.31
CA PHE A 236 -7.13 46.35 11.57
C PHE A 236 -7.99 45.39 12.44
N HIS A 237 -7.35 44.23 12.69
CA HIS A 237 -7.32 43.36 13.87
C HIS A 237 -8.62 42.87 14.54
N ASP A 238 -8.92 41.59 14.31
CA ASP A 238 -9.31 40.55 15.29
C ASP A 238 -10.24 39.53 14.61
N ALA A 239 -9.67 38.60 13.84
CA ALA A 239 -10.43 37.53 13.21
C ALA A 239 -10.04 36.17 13.80
N LYS A 240 -10.80 35.74 14.80
CA LYS A 240 -10.95 34.32 15.18
C LYS A 240 -11.57 33.60 13.97
N LEU A 241 -10.83 32.65 13.39
CA LEU A 241 -11.25 31.85 12.23
C LEU A 241 -12.56 31.08 12.49
N PRO A 242 -13.58 31.18 11.62
CA PRO A 242 -14.74 30.29 11.65
C PRO A 242 -14.46 29.01 10.83
N VAL A 243 -14.47 27.87 11.52
CA VAL A 243 -14.46 26.52 10.93
C VAL A 243 -15.88 26.18 10.47
N SER A 244 -16.21 26.40 9.20
CA SER A 244 -17.16 25.59 8.43
C SER A 244 -17.24 26.07 6.97
N SER A 245 -16.59 25.35 6.07
CA SER A 245 -17.02 25.24 4.67
C SER A 245 -16.28 24.05 4.09
N GLU A 246 -17.02 22.99 3.80
CA GLU A 246 -16.55 21.82 3.06
C GLU A 246 -15.97 22.28 1.71
N LEU A 247 -14.79 21.78 1.34
CA LEU A 247 -14.41 21.77 -0.08
C LEU A 247 -15.37 20.81 -0.77
N ASN A 248 -15.91 21.20 -1.92
CA ASN A 248 -16.47 20.26 -2.88
C ASN A 248 -15.56 20.38 -4.10
N CYS A 249 -14.81 19.34 -4.42
CA CYS A 249 -13.77 19.37 -5.45
C CYS A 249 -13.58 17.97 -6.02
N ASP A 250 -14.71 17.31 -6.31
CA ASP A 250 -14.66 15.94 -6.79
C ASP A 250 -14.40 15.91 -8.30
N VAL A 251 -13.12 15.87 -8.66
CA VAL A 251 -12.68 15.69 -10.05
C VAL A 251 -12.80 14.20 -10.47
N PHE A 252 -13.11 13.27 -9.55
CA PHE A 252 -12.99 11.82 -9.76
C PHE A 252 -14.27 11.02 -9.48
N ASN A 253 -15.38 11.67 -9.12
CA ASN A 253 -16.73 11.11 -8.97
C ASN A 253 -16.80 9.89 -8.03
N ASP A 254 -16.34 10.03 -6.78
CA ASP A 254 -16.30 8.93 -5.82
C ASP A 254 -16.91 9.30 -4.45
N LYS A 255 -17.56 8.32 -3.81
CA LYS A 255 -18.30 8.48 -2.54
C LYS A 255 -17.41 8.51 -1.29
N ILE A 256 -16.08 8.42 -1.44
CA ILE A 256 -15.12 8.55 -0.33
C ILE A 256 -14.94 10.04 -0.02
N SER A 257 -15.27 10.39 1.21
CA SER A 257 -15.81 11.69 1.58
C SER A 257 -14.77 12.82 1.54
N LEU A 258 -15.05 13.89 0.80
CA LEU A 258 -14.36 15.20 0.83
C LEU A 258 -14.18 15.82 2.24
N THR A 259 -14.88 15.27 3.22
CA THR A 259 -14.63 15.39 4.66
C THR A 259 -13.18 15.09 5.05
N GLU A 260 -12.55 14.05 4.49
CA GLU A 260 -11.16 13.65 4.79
C GLU A 260 -10.16 14.65 4.23
N VAL A 261 -10.31 15.04 2.96
CA VAL A 261 -9.47 16.06 2.30
C VAL A 261 -9.60 17.42 3.00
N THR A 262 -10.82 17.81 3.39
CA THR A 262 -11.05 19.06 4.13
C THR A 262 -10.46 18.99 5.54
N ALA A 263 -10.56 17.84 6.22
CA ALA A 263 -9.94 17.64 7.54
C ALA A 263 -8.41 17.68 7.47
N VAL A 264 -7.81 17.09 6.44
CA VAL A 264 -6.37 17.16 6.15
C VAL A 264 -5.96 18.63 5.99
N PHE A 265 -6.62 19.39 5.12
CA PHE A 265 -6.27 20.79 4.89
C PHE A 265 -6.48 21.70 6.11
N ILE A 266 -7.51 21.45 6.93
CA ILE A 266 -7.68 22.14 8.21
C ILE A 266 -6.54 21.81 9.16
N THR A 267 -6.17 20.53 9.28
CA THR A 267 -5.07 20.07 10.13
C THR A 267 -3.75 20.67 9.70
N VAL A 268 -3.49 20.72 8.39
CA VAL A 268 -2.32 21.37 7.78
C VAL A 268 -2.26 22.85 8.16
N ALA A 269 -3.37 23.60 8.02
CA ALA A 269 -3.41 25.02 8.33
C ALA A 269 -3.24 25.32 9.83
N LEU A 270 -3.60 24.37 10.71
CA LEU A 270 -3.40 24.48 12.16
C LEU A 270 -1.94 24.22 12.57
N GLU A 271 -1.29 23.22 11.97
CA GLU A 271 0.08 22.83 12.32
C GLU A 271 1.15 23.64 11.58
N PHE A 272 0.85 24.10 10.37
CA PHE A 272 1.72 24.90 9.53
C PHE A 272 1.03 26.21 9.14
N HIS A 273 1.26 27.26 9.94
CA HIS A 273 0.64 28.57 9.71
C HIS A 273 0.91 29.10 8.29
N ASP A 274 2.10 28.85 7.76
CA ASP A 274 2.51 29.25 6.41
C ASP A 274 1.73 28.54 5.28
N ALA A 275 1.09 27.40 5.57
CA ALA A 275 0.29 26.66 4.61
C ALA A 275 -1.13 27.24 4.43
N HIS A 276 -1.53 28.19 5.29
CA HIS A 276 -2.87 28.75 5.29
C HIS A 276 -3.30 29.32 3.93
N ASP A 277 -2.44 30.11 3.29
CA ASP A 277 -2.75 30.75 2.01
C ASP A 277 -2.96 29.73 0.88
N LEU A 278 -2.12 28.69 0.83
CA LEU A 278 -2.25 27.60 -0.14
C LEU A 278 -3.57 26.84 0.08
N VAL A 279 -3.87 26.49 1.33
CA VAL A 279 -5.11 25.81 1.72
C VAL A 279 -6.34 26.64 1.35
N MET A 280 -6.33 27.94 1.63
CA MET A 280 -7.44 28.84 1.30
C MET A 280 -7.61 29.01 -0.20
N LYS A 281 -6.51 29.03 -0.96
CA LYS A 281 -6.57 29.09 -2.43
C LYS A 281 -7.13 27.80 -3.02
N LEU A 282 -6.65 26.64 -2.57
CA LEU A 282 -7.18 25.32 -2.95
C LEU A 282 -8.68 25.25 -2.65
N LYS A 283 -9.08 25.66 -1.45
CA LYS A 283 -10.47 25.72 -1.01
C LYS A 283 -11.34 26.58 -1.92
N LYS A 284 -10.88 27.80 -2.19
CA LYS A 284 -11.59 28.75 -3.04
C LYS A 284 -11.76 28.20 -4.45
N SER A 285 -10.68 27.71 -5.06
CA SER A 285 -10.75 27.21 -6.43
C SER A 285 -11.63 25.98 -6.55
N CYS A 286 -11.64 25.12 -5.53
CA CYS A 286 -12.55 24.00 -5.45
C CYS A 286 -14.03 24.41 -5.38
N LEU A 287 -14.34 25.41 -4.55
CA LEU A 287 -15.68 25.97 -4.45
C LEU A 287 -16.14 26.60 -5.79
N GLU A 288 -15.23 27.29 -6.49
CA GLU A 288 -15.50 27.88 -7.80
C GLU A 288 -15.81 26.81 -8.86
N LEU A 289 -15.16 25.65 -8.81
CA LEU A 289 -15.41 24.53 -9.72
C LEU A 289 -16.76 23.84 -9.49
N THR A 290 -17.27 23.83 -8.26
CA THR A 290 -18.45 23.03 -7.90
C THR A 290 -19.75 23.81 -7.73
N VAL A 291 -19.67 25.13 -7.49
CA VAL A 291 -20.85 25.94 -7.14
C VAL A 291 -21.12 27.08 -8.14
N SER A 292 -20.16 27.43 -9.00
CA SER A 292 -20.32 28.55 -9.94
C SER A 292 -21.17 28.17 -11.17
N GLU A 293 -22.09 29.04 -11.56
CA GLU A 293 -22.83 28.94 -12.84
C GLU A 293 -21.91 29.09 -14.07
N ASN A 294 -20.76 29.75 -13.90
CA ASN A 294 -19.69 29.87 -14.88
C ASN A 294 -18.34 29.56 -14.19
N PRO A 295 -17.98 28.29 -14.02
CA PRO A 295 -16.77 27.92 -13.30
C PRO A 295 -15.53 28.43 -14.05
N LYS A 296 -14.61 29.06 -13.32
CA LYS A 296 -13.28 29.34 -13.85
C LYS A 296 -12.45 28.07 -13.71
N GLU A 297 -11.70 27.72 -14.75
CA GLU A 297 -10.77 26.59 -14.71
C GLU A 297 -9.74 26.81 -13.58
N LEU A 298 -9.44 25.73 -12.85
CA LEU A 298 -8.40 25.74 -11.83
C LEU A 298 -7.05 26.08 -12.47
N ASP A 299 -6.38 27.13 -11.98
CA ASP A 299 -5.00 27.39 -12.38
C ASP A 299 -4.03 26.47 -11.63
N GLY A 300 -3.89 25.24 -12.14
CA GLY A 300 -3.03 24.22 -11.55
C GLY A 300 -1.55 24.62 -11.51
N GLU A 301 -1.06 25.40 -12.48
CA GLU A 301 0.34 25.85 -12.52
C GLU A 301 0.64 26.85 -11.40
N GLU A 302 -0.30 27.76 -11.13
CA GLU A 302 -0.15 28.72 -10.05
C GLU A 302 -0.21 28.05 -8.68
N ILE A 303 -1.09 27.07 -8.48
CA ILE A 303 -1.15 26.30 -7.22
C ILE A 303 0.12 25.47 -7.06
N LEU A 304 0.64 24.86 -8.12
CA LEU A 304 1.90 24.13 -8.08
C LEU A 304 3.06 25.03 -7.62
N LYS A 305 3.16 26.25 -8.16
CA LYS A 305 4.19 27.22 -7.72
C LYS A 305 4.07 27.54 -6.23
N GLN A 306 2.86 27.74 -5.73
CA GLN A 306 2.64 28.02 -4.31
C GLN A 306 3.00 26.82 -3.43
N LEU A 307 2.66 25.61 -3.85
CA LEU A 307 3.05 24.38 -3.16
C LEU A 307 4.58 24.28 -3.05
N LEU A 308 5.31 24.42 -4.16
CA LEU A 308 6.77 24.33 -4.16
C LEU A 308 7.41 25.43 -3.30
N SER A 309 6.88 26.66 -3.35
CA SER A 309 7.33 27.76 -2.49
C SER A 309 7.07 27.50 -1.01
N LEU A 310 5.94 26.88 -0.67
CA LEU A 310 5.62 26.51 0.70
C LEU A 310 6.56 25.42 1.22
N ILE A 311 6.81 24.38 0.42
CA ILE A 311 7.75 23.32 0.79
C ILE A 311 9.13 23.91 1.06
N ASP A 312 9.63 24.77 0.17
CA ASP A 312 10.91 25.43 0.34
C ASP A 312 10.97 26.25 1.64
N LYS A 313 9.91 26.98 1.97
CA LYS A 313 9.82 27.77 3.20
C LYS A 313 9.85 26.88 4.44
N LEU A 314 9.08 25.79 4.45
CA LEU A 314 9.01 24.86 5.57
C LEU A 314 10.34 24.15 5.81
N LEU A 315 10.99 23.66 4.74
CA LEU A 315 12.27 22.96 4.83
C LEU A 315 13.46 23.88 5.10
N SER A 316 13.36 25.17 4.74
CA SER A 316 14.34 26.19 5.14
C SER A 316 14.35 26.47 6.65
N GLY A 317 13.25 26.16 7.35
CA GLY A 317 13.11 26.31 8.81
C GLY A 317 13.91 25.29 9.63
N GLY A 318 14.56 24.33 8.97
CA GLY A 318 15.28 23.23 9.61
C GLY A 318 14.45 21.94 9.70
N ALA A 319 15.01 20.92 10.37
CA ALA A 319 14.41 19.59 10.42
C ALA A 319 13.10 19.56 11.23
N ILE A 320 12.05 18.95 10.66
CA ILE A 320 10.76 18.72 11.32
C ILE A 320 10.90 17.50 12.23
N LYS A 321 11.11 17.70 13.53
CA LYS A 321 11.38 16.62 14.51
C LYS A 321 10.15 15.95 15.13
N ASP A 322 8.99 16.09 14.49
CA ASP A 322 7.71 15.57 15.00
C ASP A 322 7.09 14.73 13.89
N ASN A 323 6.89 13.43 14.14
CA ASN A 323 6.39 12.50 13.14
C ASN A 323 4.99 12.87 12.66
N ARG A 324 4.11 13.36 13.54
CA ARG A 324 2.77 13.81 13.17
C ARG A 324 2.86 14.98 12.19
N LYS A 325 3.78 15.92 12.42
CA LYS A 325 4.01 17.03 11.48
C LYS A 325 4.60 16.56 10.15
N VAL A 326 5.50 15.58 10.16
CA VAL A 326 6.02 14.94 8.93
C VAL A 326 4.88 14.28 8.15
N SER A 327 4.01 13.52 8.81
CA SER A 327 2.83 12.90 8.19
C SER A 327 1.90 13.93 7.56
N ILE A 328 1.59 15.01 8.27
CA ILE A 328 0.75 16.10 7.77
C ILE A 328 1.39 16.78 6.56
N PHE A 329 2.70 17.04 6.62
CA PHE A 329 3.45 17.62 5.51
C PHE A 329 3.41 16.73 4.26
N LEU A 330 3.74 15.44 4.39
CA LEU A 330 3.74 14.51 3.25
C LEU A 330 2.34 14.36 2.65
N THR A 331 1.32 14.21 3.50
CA THR A 331 -0.10 14.10 3.06
C THR A 331 -0.54 15.36 2.31
N MET A 332 -0.18 16.56 2.79
CA MET A 332 -0.50 17.82 2.11
C MET A 332 0.06 17.84 0.68
N VAL A 333 1.32 17.42 0.53
CA VAL A 333 2.00 17.43 -0.76
C VAL A 333 1.37 16.39 -1.71
N GLU A 334 1.13 15.17 -1.22
CA GLU A 334 0.51 14.10 -1.99
C GLU A 334 -0.86 14.50 -2.54
N GLU A 335 -1.74 15.00 -1.65
CA GLU A 335 -3.10 15.38 -2.02
C GLU A 335 -3.14 16.61 -2.92
N THR A 336 -2.28 17.60 -2.68
CA THR A 336 -2.21 18.79 -3.56
C THR A 336 -1.77 18.40 -4.97
N LEU A 337 -0.72 17.58 -5.11
CA LEU A 337 -0.23 17.13 -6.42
C LEU A 337 -1.27 16.29 -7.17
N ARG A 338 -1.99 15.41 -6.47
CA ARG A 338 -3.07 14.60 -7.05
C ARG A 338 -4.23 15.48 -7.51
N LEU A 339 -4.64 16.47 -6.71
CA LEU A 339 -5.74 17.39 -7.04
C LEU A 339 -5.44 18.25 -8.27
N ILE A 340 -4.24 18.81 -8.38
CA ILE A 340 -3.91 19.74 -9.47
C ILE A 340 -3.52 19.03 -10.76
N GLY A 341 -3.12 17.75 -10.70
CA GLY A 341 -2.67 16.96 -11.84
C GLY A 341 -3.48 17.12 -13.14
N PRO A 342 -4.83 17.03 -13.12
CA PRO A 342 -5.69 17.19 -14.30
C PRO A 342 -5.59 18.58 -14.98
N PHE A 343 -5.26 19.60 -14.18
CA PHE A 343 -5.23 21.02 -14.56
C PHE A 343 -3.83 21.54 -14.88
N ILE A 344 -2.81 20.68 -14.80
CA ILE A 344 -1.45 21.01 -15.23
C ILE A 344 -1.36 20.90 -16.76
N LYS A 345 -0.56 21.78 -17.37
CA LYS A 345 -0.40 21.81 -18.82
C LYS A 345 0.39 20.58 -19.29
N ALA A 346 -0.22 19.80 -20.20
CA ALA A 346 0.40 18.65 -20.85
C ALA A 346 1.47 19.08 -21.89
N PRO A 347 2.45 18.22 -22.26
CA PRO A 347 2.62 16.82 -21.86
C PRO A 347 3.56 16.60 -20.68
N TRP A 348 4.43 17.55 -20.33
CA TRP A 348 5.39 17.40 -19.25
C TRP A 348 5.70 18.73 -18.58
N THR A 349 5.88 18.68 -17.26
CA THR A 349 6.33 19.79 -16.43
C THR A 349 7.45 19.30 -15.51
N ALA A 350 8.68 19.76 -15.74
CA ALA A 350 9.78 19.61 -14.77
C ALA A 350 9.95 20.94 -14.03
N ARG A 351 10.06 20.88 -12.71
CA ARG A 351 10.25 22.06 -11.85
C ARG A 351 11.28 21.75 -10.79
N THR A 352 12.20 22.67 -10.59
CA THR A 352 13.21 22.58 -9.55
C THR A 352 13.11 23.84 -8.71
N SER A 353 13.13 23.70 -7.39
CA SER A 353 13.17 24.80 -6.44
C SER A 353 14.35 24.63 -5.50
N THR A 354 14.41 25.39 -4.41
CA THR A 354 15.55 25.34 -3.48
C THR A 354 15.64 24.01 -2.74
N HIS A 355 14.50 23.44 -2.33
CA HIS A 355 14.40 22.20 -1.57
C HIS A 355 13.54 21.15 -2.26
N THR A 356 13.24 21.31 -3.54
CA THR A 356 12.39 20.36 -4.29
C THR A 356 12.87 20.15 -5.71
N ASP A 357 12.76 18.91 -6.18
CA ASP A 357 12.97 18.54 -7.57
C ASP A 357 11.80 17.67 -8.02
N LEU A 358 10.90 18.28 -8.82
CA LEU A 358 9.66 17.69 -9.28
C LEU A 358 9.75 17.32 -10.76
N LYS A 359 9.48 16.05 -11.04
CA LYS A 359 9.15 15.57 -12.38
C LYS A 359 7.67 15.22 -12.45
N LEU A 360 6.91 15.98 -13.23
CA LEU A 360 5.47 15.78 -13.42
C LEU A 360 5.16 15.54 -14.90
N LEU A 361 4.40 14.50 -15.19
CA LEU A 361 3.92 14.16 -16.53
C LEU A 361 2.39 14.13 -16.50
N VAL A 362 1.79 14.75 -17.52
CA VAL A 362 0.34 14.73 -17.74
C VAL A 362 0.09 14.28 -19.16
N LYS A 363 -0.52 13.11 -19.34
CA LYS A 363 -1.01 12.66 -20.65
C LYS A 363 -2.54 12.75 -20.66
N LYS A 364 -3.09 13.33 -21.73
CA LYS A 364 -4.54 13.40 -21.99
C LYS A 364 -4.84 12.55 -23.23
N GLY A 365 -5.91 11.77 -23.21
CA GLY A 365 -6.35 10.93 -24.34
C GLY A 365 -6.14 9.43 -24.15
N ASP A 366 -6.71 8.64 -25.08
CA ASP A 366 -6.84 7.17 -25.00
C ASP A 366 -5.55 6.39 -25.33
N ASP A 367 -4.54 7.06 -25.89
CA ASP A 367 -3.28 6.42 -26.26
C ASP A 367 -2.37 6.35 -25.03
N PHE A 368 -2.29 5.20 -24.36
CA PHE A 368 -1.27 4.97 -23.33
C PHE A 368 -0.08 4.25 -23.95
N PRO A 369 1.14 4.84 -23.95
CA PRO A 369 2.33 4.17 -24.46
C PRO A 369 2.52 2.85 -23.72
N GLN A 370 2.73 1.75 -24.46
CA GLN A 370 3.10 0.49 -23.85
C GLN A 370 4.55 0.57 -23.33
N GLY A 371 4.77 0.03 -22.13
CA GLY A 371 6.08 -0.06 -21.50
C GLY A 371 6.30 0.89 -20.32
N THR A 372 7.35 0.61 -19.57
CA THR A 372 7.77 1.36 -18.38
C THR A 372 8.42 2.67 -18.79
N LYS A 373 8.09 3.77 -18.10
CA LYS A 373 8.79 5.05 -18.24
C LYS A 373 9.59 5.36 -16.98
N THR A 374 10.78 5.94 -17.21
CA THR A 374 11.67 6.41 -16.14
C THR A 374 11.47 7.89 -15.89
N PHE A 375 11.21 8.24 -14.63
CA PHE A 375 11.10 9.60 -14.11
C PHE A 375 12.24 9.81 -13.12
N SER A 376 13.22 10.62 -13.52
CA SER A 376 14.36 10.94 -12.67
C SER A 376 14.11 12.25 -11.95
N SER A 377 14.16 12.21 -10.62
CA SER A 377 14.31 13.38 -9.75
C SER A 377 15.67 13.35 -9.08
N LYS A 378 16.09 14.43 -8.44
CA LYS A 378 17.39 14.50 -7.75
C LYS A 378 17.51 13.38 -6.70
N GLY A 379 18.47 12.48 -6.89
CA GLY A 379 18.76 11.36 -5.98
C GLY A 379 17.87 10.14 -6.11
N ALA A 380 16.96 10.09 -7.10
CA ALA A 380 16.11 8.92 -7.32
C ALA A 380 15.56 8.80 -8.74
N HIS A 381 15.30 7.55 -9.15
CA HIS A 381 14.71 7.19 -10.43
C HIS A 381 13.48 6.31 -10.23
N LEU A 382 12.32 6.78 -10.67
CA LEU A 382 11.06 6.03 -10.66
C LEU A 382 10.84 5.38 -12.02
N ASN A 383 10.66 4.07 -12.05
CA ASN A 383 10.25 3.29 -13.22
C ASN A 383 8.81 2.82 -13.00
N ILE A 384 7.88 3.35 -13.79
CA ILE A 384 6.44 3.03 -13.70
C ILE A 384 5.79 2.93 -15.09
N SER A 385 4.89 1.96 -15.23
CA SER A 385 4.01 1.84 -16.41
C SER A 385 2.91 2.89 -16.36
N LEU A 386 2.66 3.58 -17.49
CA LEU A 386 1.59 4.59 -17.56
C LEU A 386 0.20 3.98 -17.36
N LYS A 387 0.03 2.67 -17.60
CA LYS A 387 -1.20 1.94 -17.30
C LYS A 387 -1.41 1.75 -15.79
N THR A 388 -0.35 1.52 -15.04
CA THR A 388 -0.38 1.41 -13.57
C THR A 388 -0.66 2.76 -12.93
N ALA A 389 -0.05 3.82 -13.48
CA ALA A 389 -0.31 5.20 -13.07
C ALA A 389 -1.72 5.69 -13.42
N ALA A 390 -2.24 5.22 -14.55
CA ALA A 390 -3.59 5.47 -15.00
C ALA A 390 -4.59 4.94 -13.94
N GLY A 391 -4.53 3.65 -13.61
CA GLY A 391 -5.56 3.00 -12.80
C GLY A 391 -6.71 2.45 -13.66
N GLU A 392 -7.78 1.96 -13.03
CA GLU A 392 -8.92 1.43 -13.78
C GLU A 392 -9.73 2.55 -14.44
N PRO A 393 -10.13 2.39 -15.73
CA PRO A 393 -10.84 3.44 -16.45
C PRO A 393 -12.17 3.89 -15.84
N SER A 394 -12.82 3.03 -15.06
CA SER A 394 -14.07 3.29 -14.33
C SER A 394 -13.96 4.40 -13.28
N TYR A 395 -12.74 4.71 -12.81
CA TYR A 395 -12.49 5.80 -11.85
C TYR A 395 -12.15 7.13 -12.54
N TYR A 396 -12.06 7.15 -13.88
CA TYR A 396 -12.05 8.41 -14.58
C TYR A 396 -13.46 8.97 -14.64
N PRO A 397 -13.63 10.28 -14.48
CA PRO A 397 -14.92 10.90 -14.76
C PRO A 397 -15.28 10.63 -16.23
N ASP A 398 -16.22 9.71 -16.46
CA ASP A 398 -16.99 9.67 -17.70
C ASP A 398 -17.71 11.02 -17.80
N ASN A 399 -17.10 11.93 -18.54
CA ASN A 399 -17.50 13.32 -18.68
C ASN A 399 -17.26 14.15 -17.43
N LEU A 400 -16.26 15.03 -17.52
CA LEU A 400 -16.21 16.27 -16.76
C LEU A 400 -17.37 17.21 -17.19
N CYS A 401 -18.63 16.75 -17.15
CA CYS A 401 -19.85 17.49 -17.49
C CYS A 401 -21.15 16.81 -17.00
N ASN A 402 -21.16 15.99 -15.94
CA ASN A 402 -22.39 15.68 -15.21
C ASN A 402 -22.67 16.62 -14.02
N VAL A 403 -21.93 17.74 -13.92
CA VAL A 403 -22.32 18.90 -13.08
C VAL A 403 -23.42 19.74 -13.75
N MET A 404 -23.83 19.42 -14.98
CA MET A 404 -24.88 20.16 -15.67
C MET A 404 -26.15 19.33 -15.83
N ASN A 405 -27.10 19.58 -14.93
CA ASN A 405 -28.53 19.59 -15.29
C ASN A 405 -28.81 20.76 -16.26
N ILE A 406 -28.08 20.85 -17.36
CA ILE A 406 -28.30 21.84 -18.43
C ILE A 406 -28.59 21.04 -19.70
N HIS A 407 -29.86 20.71 -19.87
CA HIS A 407 -30.40 20.69 -21.22
C HIS A 407 -30.17 22.06 -21.82
N LEU A 408 -29.61 22.08 -23.04
CA LEU A 408 -29.33 23.24 -23.91
C LEU A 408 -27.90 23.80 -23.77
N ILE A 409 -26.98 23.33 -24.60
CA ILE A 409 -26.23 24.11 -25.61
C ILE A 409 -25.31 23.12 -26.35
N GLN A 410 -25.20 23.26 -27.67
CA GLN A 410 -24.36 22.44 -28.55
C GLN A 410 -22.89 22.49 -28.11
N PHE A 411 -22.39 21.40 -27.51
CA PHE A 411 -20.96 21.15 -27.33
C PHE A 411 -20.44 20.25 -28.45
N ASP A 412 -19.25 20.57 -28.95
CA ASP A 412 -18.50 19.74 -29.90
C ASP A 412 -18.13 18.40 -29.22
N PRO A 413 -18.60 17.24 -29.72
CA PRO A 413 -18.31 15.93 -29.14
C PRO A 413 -16.82 15.57 -29.12
N SER A 414 -15.96 16.30 -29.84
CA SER A 414 -14.50 16.11 -29.80
C SER A 414 -13.84 16.63 -28.51
N MET A 415 -14.58 17.34 -27.66
CA MET A 415 -14.12 17.89 -26.38
C MET A 415 -14.48 17.03 -25.16
N LEU A 416 -15.14 15.88 -25.37
CA LEU A 416 -15.31 14.83 -24.37
C LEU A 416 -13.91 14.38 -23.91
N LEU A 417 -13.54 14.70 -22.67
CA LEU A 417 -12.25 14.36 -22.06
C LEU A 417 -12.04 12.84 -22.06
N LYS A 418 -11.42 12.35 -23.12
CA LYS A 418 -10.74 11.04 -23.19
C LYS A 418 -9.74 10.98 -22.04
N GLY A 419 -9.73 9.88 -21.28
CA GLY A 419 -9.06 9.73 -19.97
C GLY A 419 -7.69 10.41 -19.84
N PHE A 420 -7.35 10.86 -18.63
CA PHE A 420 -6.07 11.49 -18.34
C PHE A 420 -5.22 10.63 -17.40
N THR A 421 -3.91 10.77 -17.48
CA THR A 421 -2.98 10.13 -16.55
C THR A 421 -1.94 11.12 -16.09
N THR A 422 -1.74 11.18 -14.78
CA THR A 422 -0.72 12.02 -14.14
C THR A 422 0.27 11.13 -13.41
N VAL A 423 1.56 11.44 -13.54
CA VAL A 423 2.63 10.82 -12.74
C VAL A 423 3.52 11.93 -12.23
N SER A 424 3.75 11.95 -10.92
CA SER A 424 4.64 12.87 -10.26
C SER A 424 5.69 12.11 -9.44
N SER A 425 6.94 12.56 -9.53
CA SER A 425 8.05 12.15 -8.68
C SER A 425 8.66 13.42 -8.12
N LEU A 426 8.54 13.62 -6.81
CA LEU A 426 9.04 14.79 -6.10
C LEU A 426 10.11 14.34 -5.10
N SER A 427 11.35 14.80 -5.26
CA SER A 427 12.37 14.64 -4.23
C SER A 427 12.55 15.91 -3.40
N TYR A 428 12.84 15.74 -2.12
CA TYR A 428 12.99 16.82 -1.16
C TYR A 428 14.46 17.10 -0.81
N GLY A 429 14.76 18.34 -0.44
CA GLY A 429 16.03 18.73 0.15
C GLY A 429 15.96 18.66 1.67
N ASN A 430 16.75 17.77 2.29
CA ASN A 430 16.97 17.65 3.73
C ASN A 430 15.76 17.13 4.53
N LEU A 431 14.73 16.60 3.86
CA LEU A 431 13.63 15.92 4.54
C LEU A 431 14.10 14.60 5.16
N GLU A 432 15.16 14.00 4.63
CA GLU A 432 15.83 12.85 5.23
C GLU A 432 16.29 13.08 6.68
N ASP A 433 16.61 14.32 7.08
CA ASP A 433 16.99 14.66 8.45
C ASP A 433 15.76 14.90 9.35
N SER A 434 14.63 15.23 8.73
CA SER A 434 13.35 15.47 9.43
C SER A 434 12.62 14.17 9.74
N ALA A 435 12.67 13.23 8.81
CA ALA A 435 11.95 11.96 8.94
C ALA A 435 12.80 10.86 9.60
N ASP A 436 14.06 11.13 9.95
CA ASP A 436 14.96 10.17 10.59
C ASP A 436 14.49 9.83 12.01
N GLY A 437 14.62 8.56 12.42
CA GLY A 437 14.33 8.10 13.78
C GLY A 437 12.91 7.57 14.03
N PHE A 438 11.99 7.65 13.06
CA PHE A 438 10.61 7.19 13.19
C PHE A 438 10.39 5.82 12.53
N PHE A 439 10.92 4.75 13.10
CA PHE A 439 10.91 3.41 12.48
C PHE A 439 9.93 2.47 13.21
N SER A 440 9.12 1.72 12.47
CA SER A 440 8.19 0.72 13.04
C SER A 440 8.44 -0.68 12.47
N GLY A 441 8.29 -1.71 13.31
CA GLY A 441 8.34 -3.12 12.88
C GLY A 441 9.73 -3.67 12.53
N MET A 442 10.82 -2.94 12.80
CA MET A 442 12.19 -3.44 12.63
C MET A 442 12.68 -4.08 13.94
N LYS A 443 13.14 -5.33 13.86
CA LYS A 443 13.78 -6.02 14.99
C LYS A 443 15.19 -5.43 15.16
N ARG A 444 15.39 -4.57 16.17
CA ARG A 444 16.74 -4.15 16.54
C ARG A 444 17.52 -5.35 17.09
N GLN A 445 18.68 -5.64 16.49
CA GLN A 445 19.73 -6.38 17.17
C GLN A 445 20.40 -5.45 18.22
N GLU A 446 20.99 -6.02 19.27
CA GLU A 446 21.82 -5.23 20.20
C GLU A 446 22.96 -4.55 19.40
N GLU A 447 23.25 -3.27 19.67
CA GLU A 447 24.24 -2.43 18.97
C GLU A 447 23.87 -1.91 17.54
N GLN A 448 22.65 -2.18 17.06
CA GLN A 448 22.20 -1.71 15.74
C GLN A 448 21.32 -0.45 15.81
N SER A 449 21.70 0.59 15.07
CA SER A 449 20.90 1.80 14.82
C SER A 449 20.52 1.90 13.33
N TYR A 450 19.49 2.70 13.01
CA TYR A 450 19.05 2.91 11.63
C TYR A 450 19.10 4.39 11.29
N LYS A 451 19.46 4.69 10.04
CA LYS A 451 19.45 6.04 9.51
C LYS A 451 18.96 6.07 8.06
N ILE A 452 18.18 7.09 7.70
CA ILE A 452 17.86 7.36 6.29
C ILE A 452 19.14 7.68 5.51
N ASN A 453 19.39 6.92 4.44
CA ASN A 453 20.57 7.08 3.57
C ASN A 453 20.20 7.39 2.12
N SER A 454 19.00 7.88 1.85
CA SER A 454 18.60 8.40 0.54
C SER A 454 17.84 9.72 0.68
N LYS A 455 17.59 10.39 -0.44
CA LYS A 455 16.51 11.40 -0.47
C LYS A 455 15.17 10.73 -0.20
N VAL A 456 14.28 11.47 0.46
CA VAL A 456 12.86 11.13 0.53
C VAL A 456 12.21 11.53 -0.79
N VAL A 457 11.38 10.64 -1.35
CA VAL A 457 10.72 10.84 -2.64
C VAL A 457 9.25 10.52 -2.52
N THR A 458 8.39 11.47 -2.87
CA THR A 458 6.94 11.28 -2.95
C THR A 458 6.55 10.97 -4.38
N VAL A 459 5.84 9.85 -4.56
CA VAL A 459 5.32 9.44 -5.86
C VAL A 459 3.80 9.56 -5.84
N THR A 460 3.24 10.37 -6.73
CA THR A 460 1.78 10.43 -6.91
C THR A 460 1.38 10.11 -8.33
N VAL A 461 0.24 9.46 -8.47
CA VAL A 461 -0.35 9.13 -9.77
C VAL A 461 -1.83 9.49 -9.78
N SER A 462 -2.43 9.46 -10.96
CA SER A 462 -3.88 9.63 -11.14
C SER A 462 -4.69 8.48 -10.56
N ASN A 463 -4.16 7.25 -10.56
CA ASN A 463 -4.77 6.09 -9.91
C ASN A 463 -4.98 6.35 -8.41
N ARG A 464 -6.18 6.08 -7.90
CA ARG A 464 -6.53 6.21 -6.48
C ARG A 464 -6.31 4.93 -5.69
N ASN A 465 -6.40 3.75 -6.31
CA ASN A 465 -6.08 2.50 -5.65
C ASN A 465 -4.56 2.28 -5.72
N THR A 466 -3.86 3.00 -4.84
CA THR A 466 -2.40 2.98 -4.76
C THR A 466 -1.88 2.09 -3.64
N SER A 467 -2.76 1.40 -2.90
CA SER A 467 -2.37 0.53 -1.78
C SER A 467 -2.04 -0.90 -2.22
N HIS A 468 -2.56 -1.35 -3.37
CA HIS A 468 -2.34 -2.69 -3.91
C HIS A 468 -2.18 -2.63 -5.43
N LEU A 469 -1.03 -2.12 -5.89
CA LEU A 469 -0.71 -2.08 -7.30
C LEU A 469 -0.53 -3.50 -7.85
N LYS A 470 -1.22 -3.80 -8.94
CA LYS A 470 -1.07 -5.07 -9.67
C LYS A 470 0.35 -5.29 -10.23
N GLU A 471 1.01 -4.20 -10.62
CA GLU A 471 2.42 -4.18 -11.02
C GLU A 471 3.19 -3.28 -10.04
N PRO A 472 4.28 -3.76 -9.42
CA PRO A 472 5.03 -2.96 -8.46
C PRO A 472 5.75 -1.79 -9.15
N VAL A 473 5.94 -0.70 -8.40
CA VAL A 473 6.84 0.39 -8.83
C VAL A 473 8.27 0.05 -8.50
N ILE A 474 9.17 0.36 -9.44
CA ILE A 474 10.60 0.17 -9.24
C ILE A 474 11.24 1.55 -9.00
N LEU A 475 11.87 1.71 -7.85
CA LEU A 475 12.51 2.95 -7.42
C LEU A 475 14.00 2.72 -7.20
N THR A 476 14.87 3.43 -7.90
CA THR A 476 16.30 3.45 -7.62
C THR A 476 16.64 4.69 -6.82
N PHE A 477 17.28 4.54 -5.68
CA PHE A 477 17.71 5.63 -4.80
C PHE A 477 19.23 5.71 -4.76
N ASP A 478 19.77 6.92 -4.98
CA ASP A 478 21.18 7.19 -4.76
C ASP A 478 21.45 7.36 -3.27
N HIS A 479 22.56 6.81 -2.80
CA HIS A 479 22.96 6.90 -1.40
C HIS A 479 23.54 8.28 -1.05
N LEU A 480 23.10 8.86 0.06
CA LEU A 480 23.61 10.15 0.55
C LEU A 480 25.03 10.02 1.11
N LYS A 481 25.32 8.89 1.76
CA LYS A 481 26.65 8.51 2.21
C LYS A 481 26.96 7.13 1.65
N GLN A 482 28.16 6.99 1.10
CA GLN A 482 28.63 5.69 0.65
C GLN A 482 28.73 4.76 1.87
N SER A 483 28.00 3.66 1.83
CA SER A 483 28.07 2.65 2.88
C SER A 483 29.48 2.05 2.85
N LEU A 484 30.23 2.19 3.94
CA LEU A 484 31.42 1.37 4.15
C LEU A 484 30.90 -0.04 4.37
N ILE A 485 30.85 -0.85 3.32
CA ILE A 485 30.51 -2.26 3.39
C ILE A 485 31.52 -2.91 4.35
N TYR A 486 31.15 -3.10 5.61
CA TYR A 486 31.75 -4.14 6.41
C TYR A 486 31.00 -5.42 6.07
N PHE A 487 31.70 -6.33 5.40
CA PHE A 487 31.24 -7.71 5.22
C PHE A 487 31.17 -8.33 6.61
N ASP A 488 29.98 -8.39 7.20
CA ASP A 488 29.73 -9.46 8.15
C ASP A 488 29.52 -10.73 7.32
N SER A 489 30.56 -11.57 7.28
CA SER A 489 30.53 -12.87 6.63
C SER A 489 29.57 -13.88 7.30
N GLN A 490 28.87 -13.49 8.37
CA GLN A 490 27.96 -14.37 9.12
C GLN A 490 26.47 -14.00 9.05
N SER A 491 26.09 -12.78 8.67
CA SER A 491 24.68 -12.40 8.50
C SER A 491 24.39 -12.10 7.04
N ASN A 492 23.54 -12.92 6.43
CA ASN A 492 23.05 -12.77 5.06
C ASN A 492 22.02 -11.61 4.95
N GLU A 493 22.14 -10.57 5.79
CA GLU A 493 21.18 -9.47 5.91
C GLU A 493 21.61 -8.25 5.08
N GLU A 494 20.67 -7.69 4.31
CA GLU A 494 20.88 -6.50 3.51
C GLU A 494 21.01 -5.27 4.43
N ASN A 495 22.16 -4.59 4.41
CA ASN A 495 22.38 -3.35 5.18
C ASN A 495 21.44 -2.20 4.78
N HIS A 496 20.79 -2.30 3.63
CA HIS A 496 19.86 -1.30 3.12
C HIS A 496 18.45 -1.87 3.08
N THR A 497 17.48 -1.10 3.56
CA THR A 497 16.07 -1.50 3.58
C THR A 497 15.22 -0.46 2.86
N CYS A 498 14.43 -0.90 1.89
CA CYS A 498 13.45 -0.06 1.21
C CYS A 498 12.25 0.18 2.11
N VAL A 499 11.90 1.44 2.36
CA VAL A 499 10.81 1.81 3.25
C VAL A 499 9.89 2.85 2.65
N PHE A 500 8.66 2.88 3.15
CA PHE A 500 7.69 3.92 2.88
C PHE A 500 7.16 4.53 4.17
N TRP A 501 6.64 5.75 4.09
CA TRP A 501 6.03 6.42 5.22
C TRP A 501 4.60 5.89 5.44
N ASP A 502 4.41 5.16 6.53
CA ASP A 502 3.15 4.56 6.94
C ASP A 502 2.42 5.51 7.92
N THR A 503 1.39 6.19 7.41
CA THR A 503 0.54 7.12 8.19
C THR A 503 -0.49 6.41 9.07
N SER A 504 -0.66 5.08 8.95
CA SER A 504 -1.59 4.30 9.79
C SER A 504 -1.07 4.09 11.22
N LYS A 505 0.22 4.35 11.46
CA LYS A 505 0.87 4.26 12.78
C LYS A 505 0.71 5.57 13.55
N GLU A 506 0.76 5.51 14.88
CA GLU A 506 0.60 6.69 15.74
C GLU A 506 1.62 7.79 15.37
N GLY A 507 1.12 8.90 14.82
CA GLY A 507 1.93 10.01 14.29
C GLY A 507 2.67 9.71 12.97
N GLY A 508 2.73 8.46 12.51
CA GLY A 508 3.40 8.01 11.30
C GLY A 508 4.83 7.51 11.51
N SER A 509 5.26 6.57 10.65
CA SER A 509 6.57 5.92 10.75
C SER A 509 7.00 5.28 9.44
N TRP A 510 8.29 5.11 9.23
CA TRP A 510 8.83 4.26 8.17
C TRP A 510 8.51 2.79 8.42
N SER A 511 8.07 2.12 7.37
CA SER A 511 7.77 0.68 7.35
C SER A 511 8.36 0.06 6.08
N ALA A 512 8.86 -1.18 6.19
CA ALA A 512 9.32 -1.96 5.04
C ALA A 512 8.17 -2.76 4.37
N ARG A 513 6.94 -2.71 4.91
CA ARG A 513 5.83 -3.53 4.41
C ARG A 513 5.50 -3.20 2.95
N GLY A 514 5.33 -4.23 2.13
CA GLY A 514 5.02 -4.05 0.71
C GLY A 514 6.16 -3.51 -0.14
N CYS A 515 7.37 -3.37 0.42
CA CYS A 515 8.59 -3.00 -0.30
C CYS A 515 9.67 -4.07 -0.11
N SER A 516 10.41 -4.37 -1.16
CA SER A 516 11.58 -5.25 -1.12
C SER A 516 12.76 -4.63 -1.86
N VAL A 517 13.97 -4.96 -1.44
CA VAL A 517 15.19 -4.61 -2.17
C VAL A 517 15.36 -5.61 -3.31
N LEU A 518 15.60 -5.11 -4.53
CA LEU A 518 15.95 -5.94 -5.68
C LEU A 518 17.46 -6.04 -5.88
N LYS A 519 18.16 -4.95 -5.58
CA LYS A 519 19.60 -4.83 -5.70
C LYS A 519 20.09 -3.67 -4.85
N SER A 520 21.22 -3.84 -4.17
CA SER A 520 21.89 -2.77 -3.46
C SER A 520 23.40 -2.84 -3.65
N ASN A 521 24.07 -1.69 -3.68
CA ASN A 521 25.53 -1.56 -3.69
C ASN A 521 25.93 -0.32 -2.86
N PRO A 522 27.22 0.07 -2.76
CA PRO A 522 27.62 1.24 -1.97
C PRO A 522 26.98 2.56 -2.40
N ASP A 523 26.59 2.68 -3.66
CA ASP A 523 26.22 3.94 -4.31
C ASP A 523 24.70 4.10 -4.47
N TYR A 524 23.96 3.00 -4.63
CA TYR A 524 22.51 3.02 -4.80
C TYR A 524 21.81 1.74 -4.34
N THR A 525 20.50 1.86 -4.13
CA THR A 525 19.59 0.74 -3.86
C THR A 525 18.38 0.80 -4.78
N VAL A 526 17.98 -0.36 -5.31
CA VAL A 526 16.80 -0.55 -6.16
C VAL A 526 15.71 -1.23 -5.32
N CYS A 527 14.57 -0.57 -5.21
CA CYS A 527 13.40 -0.98 -4.45
C CYS A 527 12.25 -1.39 -5.37
N SER A 528 11.52 -2.42 -4.98
CA SER A 528 10.25 -2.84 -5.59
C SER A 528 9.14 -2.70 -4.56
N CYS A 529 8.17 -1.83 -4.81
CA CYS A 529 7.05 -1.60 -3.88
C CYS A 529 5.70 -1.83 -4.57
N ASN A 530 4.77 -2.50 -3.88
CA ASN A 530 3.43 -2.81 -4.38
C ASN A 530 2.38 -1.75 -4.04
N HIS A 531 2.80 -0.57 -3.59
CA HIS A 531 1.95 0.57 -3.28
C HIS A 531 2.64 1.89 -3.65
N LEU A 532 1.95 3.01 -3.51
CA LEU A 532 2.52 4.37 -3.65
C LEU A 532 2.34 5.15 -2.35
N SER A 533 3.39 5.88 -2.00
CA SER A 533 3.48 6.76 -0.83
C SER A 533 4.72 7.66 -1.03
N SER A 534 5.27 8.13 0.07
CA SER A 534 6.60 8.70 0.21
C SER A 534 7.60 7.61 0.61
N PHE A 535 8.71 7.52 -0.10
CA PHE A 535 9.69 6.43 -0.01
C PHE A 535 11.09 6.93 0.35
N ALA A 536 11.87 6.04 0.97
CA ALA A 536 13.28 6.24 1.28
C ALA A 536 14.02 4.89 1.43
N VAL A 537 15.35 4.96 1.56
CA VAL A 537 16.21 3.83 1.92
C VAL A 537 16.77 4.06 3.32
N LEU A 538 16.58 3.07 4.19
CA LEU A 538 17.24 3.00 5.48
C LEU A 538 18.54 2.23 5.36
N MET A 539 19.54 2.66 6.11
CA MET A 539 20.79 1.95 6.29
C MET A 539 20.94 1.55 7.75
N ALA A 540 21.30 0.29 7.99
CA ALA A 540 21.72 -0.18 9.31
C ALA A 540 23.13 0.32 9.64
N LEU A 541 23.33 0.78 10.87
CA LEU A 541 24.59 1.26 11.42
C LEU A 541 24.90 0.45 12.68
N TYR A 542 26.08 -0.15 12.75
CA TYR A 542 26.53 -0.92 13.92
C TYR A 542 27.46 -0.05 14.78
N GLU A 543 27.16 0.08 16.08
CA GLU A 543 28.06 0.74 17.03
C GLU A 543 29.20 -0.22 17.39
N ILE A 544 30.44 0.15 17.07
CA ILE A 544 31.61 -0.61 17.53
C ILE A 544 31.93 -0.14 18.95
N GLU A 545 31.86 -1.04 19.94
CA GLU A 545 32.52 -0.81 21.22
C GLU A 545 34.03 -0.64 21.00
N VAL A 546 34.54 0.59 21.08
CA VAL A 546 35.97 0.90 21.13
C VAL A 546 36.52 0.54 22.52
N SER A 547 36.38 -0.72 22.92
CA SER A 547 36.86 -1.25 24.21
C SER A 547 38.10 -2.12 24.05
N THR A 548 38.42 -2.59 22.84
CA THR A 548 39.46 -3.64 22.62
C THR A 548 40.64 -3.24 21.74
N LEU A 549 40.71 -2.01 21.22
CA LEU A 549 41.87 -1.53 20.44
C LEU A 549 42.97 -0.81 21.26
N ILE A 550 42.82 -0.68 22.58
CA ILE A 550 43.84 -0.04 23.45
C ILE A 550 44.76 -1.07 24.15
N LEU A 551 44.50 -2.38 24.05
CA LEU A 551 45.31 -3.41 24.72
C LEU A 551 46.32 -4.18 23.85
N GLN A 552 46.59 -3.75 22.61
CA GLN A 552 47.66 -4.33 21.78
C GLN A 552 48.80 -3.36 21.42
N SER A 553 48.87 -2.16 22.03
CA SER A 553 50.05 -1.27 21.91
C SER A 553 50.90 -1.16 23.18
N LYS A 554 50.62 -1.98 24.19
CA LYS A 554 51.50 -2.20 25.34
C LYS A 554 51.72 -3.69 25.58
N SER A 555 52.60 -4.27 24.78
CA SER A 555 53.39 -5.45 25.12
C SER A 555 54.73 -5.34 24.42
#